data_AF-A0A5J4QEC7-F1
#
_entry.id   AF-A0A5J4QEC7-F1
#
_cell.length_a   1.000
_cell.length_b   1.000
_cell.length_c   1.000
_cell.angle_alpha   90.00
_cell.angle_beta   90.00
_cell.angle_gamma   90.00
#
_symmetry.space_group_name_H-M   'P 1'
#
loop_
_entity.id
_entity.type
_entity.pdbx_description
1 polymer ?
#
loop_
_entity_poly.entity_id
_entity_poly.type
_entity_poly.pdbx_seq_one_letter_code
_entity_poly.pdbx_strand_id
1 'polypeptide(L)' 'NSIIKTWAVAAGINKKVTFHVARHTNATLLLSKGVSIEVVSKLLGHSDIKTTQIYAKVIDKSIEDAVNKLNGLTD' A
#
# COMPACT_ATOMS: atom_id res chain seq x y z
N ASN A 1 7.89 -3.00 -17.55
CA ASN A 1 6.46 -2.65 -17.44
C ASN A 1 5.56 -3.35 -18.46
N SER A 2 6.04 -3.83 -19.62
CA SER A 2 5.17 -4.50 -20.63
C SER A 2 4.54 -5.79 -20.12
N ILE A 3 5.30 -6.66 -19.45
CA ILE A 3 4.81 -7.95 -18.97
C ILE A 3 3.71 -7.83 -17.89
N ILE A 4 3.86 -6.87 -16.98
CA ILE A 4 2.87 -6.59 -15.92
C ILE A 4 1.53 -6.17 -16.51
N LYS A 5 1.53 -5.45 -17.65
CA LYS A 5 0.28 -5.07 -18.32
C LYS A 5 -0.44 -6.29 -18.86
N THR A 6 0.29 -7.23 -19.47
CA THR A 6 -0.29 -8.48 -19.97
C THR A 6 -0.92 -9.28 -18.82
N TRP A 7 -0.22 -9.40 -17.69
CA TRP A 7 -0.78 -10.06 -16.50
C TRP A 7 -2.00 -9.34 -15.93
N ALA A 8 -1.99 -8.01 -15.88
CA ALA A 8 -3.12 -7.23 -15.40
C ALA A 8 -4.36 -7.42 -16.28
N VAL A 9 -4.19 -7.45 -17.62
CA VAL A 9 -5.28 -7.73 -18.57
C VAL A 9 -5.81 -9.16 -18.39
N ALA A 10 -4.92 -10.15 -18.29
CA ALA A 10 -5.31 -11.54 -18.06
C ALA A 10 -6.06 -11.74 -16.72
N ALA A 11 -5.73 -10.95 -15.70
CA ALA A 11 -6.39 -10.95 -14.39
C ALA A 11 -7.69 -10.10 -14.34
N GLY A 12 -8.11 -9.49 -15.46
CA GLY A 12 -9.30 -8.62 -15.49
C GLY A 12 -9.14 -7.29 -14.77
N ILE A 13 -7.90 -6.84 -14.53
CA ILE A 13 -7.61 -5.58 -13.82
C ILE A 13 -7.60 -4.43 -14.83
N ASN A 14 -8.65 -3.61 -14.79
CA ASN A 14 -8.79 -2.42 -15.65
C ASN A 14 -8.02 -1.18 -15.17
N LYS A 15 -7.19 -1.31 -14.12
CA LYS A 15 -6.34 -0.22 -13.62
C LYS A 15 -4.94 -0.31 -14.22
N LYS A 16 -4.27 0.84 -14.38
CA LYS A 16 -2.87 0.90 -14.81
C LYS A 16 -1.94 0.36 -13.73
N VAL A 17 -1.51 -0.88 -13.87
CA VAL A 17 -0.51 -1.49 -12.98
C VAL A 17 0.89 -1.29 -13.55
N THR A 18 1.83 -0.93 -12.68
CA THR A 18 3.27 -0.82 -12.98
C THR A 18 4.08 -1.39 -11.82
N PHE A 19 5.37 -1.64 -12.00
CA PHE A 19 6.24 -2.06 -10.89
C PHE A 19 6.25 -1.05 -9.73
N HIS A 20 6.12 0.24 -10.03
CA HIS A 20 6.03 1.28 -9.01
C HIS A 20 4.74 1.14 -8.19
N VAL A 21 3.60 0.89 -8.83
CA VAL A 21 2.32 0.63 -8.14
C VAL A 21 2.40 -0.63 -7.29
N ALA A 22 3.01 -1.70 -7.79
CA ALA A 22 3.20 -2.93 -7.00
C ALA A 22 4.07 -2.69 -5.75
N ARG A 23 5.15 -1.90 -5.89
CA ARG A 23 5.99 -1.47 -4.75
C ARG A 23 5.18 -0.71 -3.71
N HIS A 24 4.36 0.26 -4.15
CA HIS A 24 3.46 1.01 -3.28
C HIS A 24 2.51 0.09 -2.51
N THR A 25 1.82 -0.81 -3.21
CA THR A 25 0.88 -1.75 -2.61
C THR A 25 1.56 -2.65 -1.58
N ASN A 26 2.75 -3.18 -1.89
CA ASN A 26 3.50 -4.02 -0.95
C ASN A 26 3.90 -3.26 0.32
N ALA A 27 4.38 -2.02 0.18
CA ALA A 27 4.79 -1.19 1.31
C ALA A 27 3.61 -0.89 2.24
N THR A 28 2.48 -0.42 1.68
CA THR A 28 1.26 -0.13 2.45
C THR A 28 0.71 -1.39 3.12
N LEU A 29 0.70 -2.53 2.43
CA LEU A 29 0.20 -3.79 2.99
C LEU A 29 1.04 -4.31 4.16
N LEU A 30 2.36 -4.18 4.09
CA LEU A 30 3.24 -4.59 5.19
C LEU A 30 3.00 -3.71 6.41
N LEU A 31 2.93 -2.40 6.22
CA LEU A 31 2.66 -1.49 7.33
C LEU A 31 1.25 -1.70 7.92
N SER A 32 0.23 -1.95 7.09
CA SER A 32 -1.13 -2.25 7.57
C SER A 32 -1.21 -3.57 8.35
N LYS A 33 -0.26 -4.48 8.12
CA LYS A 33 -0.09 -5.73 8.88
C LYS A 33 0.77 -5.57 10.14
N GLY A 34 1.13 -4.33 10.49
CA GLY A 34 1.90 -4.02 11.70
C GLY A 34 3.41 -4.23 11.56
N VAL A 35 3.93 -4.41 10.34
CA VAL A 35 5.38 -4.45 10.13
C VAL A 35 5.94 -3.04 10.37
N SER A 36 7.04 -2.96 11.11
CA SER A 36 7.65 -1.66 11.44
C SER A 36 8.17 -0.96 10.17
N ILE A 37 8.17 0.37 10.19
CA ILE A 37 8.57 1.18 9.05
C ILE A 37 10.06 0.98 8.70
N GLU A 38 10.91 0.68 9.67
CA GLU A 38 12.33 0.38 9.50
C GLU A 38 12.52 -0.92 8.71
N VAL A 39 11.72 -1.95 9.04
CA VAL A 39 11.74 -3.24 8.33
C VAL A 39 11.27 -3.07 6.89
N VAL A 40 10.17 -2.33 6.67
CA VAL A 40 9.68 -2.03 5.33
C VAL A 40 10.71 -1.23 4.53
N SER A 41 11.33 -0.21 5.14
CA SER A 41 12.36 0.61 4.50
C SER A 41 13.56 -0.22 4.04
N LYS A 42 14.01 -1.15 4.89
CA LYS A 42 15.12 -2.07 4.58
C LYS A 42 14.74 -3.05 3.47
N LEU A 43 13.51 -3.59 3.50
CA LEU A 43 13.00 -4.50 2.46
C LEU A 43 12.92 -3.81 1.09
N LEU A 44 12.55 -2.53 1.06
CA LEU A 44 12.46 -1.73 -0.17
C LEU A 44 13.81 -1.19 -0.66
N GLY A 45 14.87 -1.35 0.14
CA GLY A 45 16.20 -0.83 -0.18
C GLY A 45 16.28 0.69 -0.16
N HIS A 46 15.45 1.37 0.64
CA HIS A 46 15.47 2.82 0.75
C HIS A 46 16.60 3.27 1.68
N SER A 47 17.47 4.13 1.16
CA SER A 47 18.60 4.72 1.89
C SER A 47 18.17 5.77 2.93
N ASP A 48 17.00 6.37 2.72
CA ASP A 48 16.38 7.33 3.65
C ASP A 48 14.97 6.85 4.02
N ILE A 49 14.72 6.69 5.32
CA ILE A 49 13.44 6.27 5.89
C ILE A 49 12.30 7.23 5.55
N LYS A 50 12.60 8.52 5.30
CA LYS A 50 11.61 9.51 4.85
C LYS A 50 10.91 9.09 3.57
N THR A 51 11.61 8.37 2.68
CA THR A 51 11.03 7.80 1.45
C THR A 51 9.94 6.77 1.76
N THR A 52 10.09 6.03 2.86
CA THR A 52 9.13 5.01 3.31
C THR A 52 7.99 5.62 4.12
N GLN A 53 8.21 6.77 4.78
CA GLN A 53 7.19 7.49 5.57
C GLN A 53 5.98 7.95 4.75
N ILE A 54 6.13 8.12 3.43
CA ILE A 54 4.99 8.46 2.55
C ILE A 54 3.88 7.38 2.59
N TYR A 55 4.21 6.13 2.95
CA TYR A 55 3.26 5.03 3.06
C TYR A 55 2.50 4.99 4.37
N ALA A 56 3.07 5.56 5.45
CA ALA A 56 2.44 5.56 6.77
C ALA A 56 1.13 6.38 6.76
N LYS A 57 1.08 7.48 6.01
CA LYS A 57 -0.13 8.33 5.86
C LYS A 57 -1.35 7.59 5.32
N VAL A 58 -1.14 6.52 4.56
CA VAL A 58 -2.23 5.70 4.01
C VAL A 58 -2.89 4.85 5.10
N ILE A 59 -2.13 4.48 6.14
CA ILE A 59 -2.65 3.72 7.28
C ILE A 59 -3.57 4.60 8.11
N ASP A 60 -3.17 5.84 8.40
CA ASP A 60 -3.98 6.79 9.17
C ASP A 60 -5.37 6.96 8.54
N LYS A 61 -5.41 7.12 7.22
CA LYS A 61 -6.66 7.19 6.46
C LYS A 61 -7.47 5.90 6.51
N SER A 62 -6.81 4.73 6.46
CA SER A 62 -7.49 3.44 6.57
C SER A 62 -8.11 3.21 7.95
N ILE A 63 -7.48 3.71 9.02
CA ILE A 63 -8.01 3.68 10.38
C ILE A 63 -9.22 4.61 10.48
N GLU A 64 -9.11 5.83 9.96
CA GLU A 64 -10.22 6.80 9.91
C GLU A 64 -11.44 6.22 9.17
N ASP A 65 -11.23 5.64 7.99
CA ASP A 65 -12.29 4.98 7.21
C ASP A 65 -12.92 3.79 7.95
N ALA A 66 -12.11 3.02 8.70
CA ALA A 66 -12.59 1.89 9.49
C ALA A 66 -13.44 2.34 10.69
N VAL A 67 -13.02 3.39 11.40
CA VAL A 67 -13.77 3.98 12.52
C VAL A 67 -15.09 4.58 12.03
N ASN A 68 -15.07 5.32 10.92
CA ASN A 68 -16.27 5.90 10.33
C ASN A 68 -17.30 4.83 9.92
N LYS A 69 -16.85 3.68 9.40
CA LYS A 69 -17.72 2.54 9.09
C LYS A 69 -18.36 1.92 10.32
N LEU A 70 -17.64 1.86 11.45
CA LEU A 70 -18.19 1.35 12.71
C LEU A 70 -19.26 2.28 13.26
N ASN A 71 -19.03 3.60 13.24
CA ASN A 71 -19.99 4.57 13.73
C ASN A 71 -21.32 4.52 12.97
N GLY A 72 -21.29 4.34 11.64
CA GLY A 72 -22.51 4.21 10.83
C GLY A 72 -23.24 2.85 10.94
N LEU A 73 -22.68 1.89 11.70
CA LEU A 73 -23.32 0.61 12.02
C LEU A 73 -23.95 0.60 13.43
N THR A 74 -23.65 1.60 14.26
CA THR A 74 -24.10 1.71 15.66
C THR A 74 -25.15 2.80 15.89
N ASP A 75 -25.51 3.55 14.84
CA ASP A 75 -26.66 4.46 14.79
C ASP A 75 -27.89 3.77 14.17
#